data_AF-A0ABD6NAH4-F1
#
_entry.id   AF-A0ABD6NAH4-F1
#
_cell.length_a   1.000
_cell.length_b   1.000
_cell.length_c   1.000
_cell.angle_alpha   90.00
_cell.angle_beta   90.00
_cell.angle_gamma   90.00
#
_symmetry.space_group_name_H-M   'P 1'
#
loop_
_entity.id
_entity.type
_entity.pdbx_description
1 polymer ?
#
loop_
_entity_poly.entity_id
_entity_poly.type
_entity_poly.pdbx_seq_one_letter_code
_entity_poly.pdbx_strand_id
1 'polypeptide(L)'
;MTAPASSGTSRTPFGKHLIRAAGRAGRLVNQLEASVMQSSILASVPFVYRRLGMQTVKLMLLLAVASVAFFLAIGMVALWTIAALPIKSDRQPRIYEVSHPQHQSKYPEMYDDNGSPT
;
A
#
# COMPACT_ATOMS: atom_id res chain seq x y z
N MET A 1 -5.71 -8.01 42.77
CA MET A 1 -5.16 -6.85 42.04
C MET A 1 -5.54 -7.00 40.58
N THR A 2 -6.50 -6.22 40.10
CA THR A 2 -7.00 -6.23 38.71
C THR A 2 -6.46 -4.99 38.00
N ALA A 3 -5.64 -5.20 36.97
CA ALA A 3 -5.13 -4.12 36.14
C ALA A 3 -6.22 -3.67 35.14
N PRO A 4 -6.54 -2.36 35.05
CA PRO A 4 -7.43 -1.87 34.01
C PRO A 4 -6.67 -1.88 32.67
N ALA A 5 -7.20 -2.60 31.68
CA ALA A 5 -6.74 -2.51 30.30
C ALA A 5 -7.06 -1.11 29.77
N SER A 6 -6.07 -0.22 29.74
CA SER A 6 -6.21 1.06 29.07
C SER A 6 -6.26 0.82 27.56
N SER A 7 -7.42 0.99 26.95
CA SER A 7 -7.58 1.14 25.51
C SER A 7 -6.93 2.47 25.10
N GLY A 8 -5.61 2.43 24.88
CA GLY A 8 -4.85 3.52 24.31
C GLY A 8 -5.35 3.81 22.91
N THR A 9 -6.29 4.76 22.80
CA THR A 9 -6.69 5.36 21.53
C THR A 9 -5.47 6.13 21.00
N SER A 10 -4.60 5.42 20.29
CA SER A 10 -3.47 5.97 19.54
C SER A 10 -4.02 6.73 18.32
N ARG A 11 -4.66 7.88 18.58
CA ARG A 11 -4.98 8.91 17.59
C ARG A 11 -3.65 9.48 17.09
N THR A 12 -3.11 8.88 16.04
CA THR A 12 -1.92 9.40 15.36
C THR A 12 -2.19 10.84 14.90
N PRO A 13 -1.35 11.83 15.24
CA PRO A 13 -1.59 13.24 14.93
C PRO A 13 -1.66 13.49 13.42
N PHE A 14 -1.02 12.64 12.61
CA PHE A 14 -1.07 12.67 11.15
C PHE A 14 -2.49 12.59 10.57
N GLY A 15 -3.38 11.78 11.16
CA GLY A 15 -4.76 11.66 10.69
C GLY A 15 -5.53 12.97 10.77
N LYS A 16 -5.33 13.76 11.85
CA LYS A 16 -5.97 15.08 12.01
C LYS A 16 -5.49 16.08 10.97
N HIS A 17 -4.20 16.06 10.62
CA HIS A 17 -3.65 16.97 9.61
C HIS A 17 -4.14 16.64 8.20
N LEU A 18 -4.22 15.34 7.85
CA LEU A 18 -4.75 14.90 6.56
C LEU A 18 -6.23 15.26 6.39
N ILE A 19 -7.06 15.03 7.42
CA ILE A 19 -8.49 15.40 7.39
C ILE A 19 -8.64 16.93 7.24
N ARG A 20 -7.82 17.71 7.94
CA ARG A 20 -7.85 19.18 7.86
C ARG A 20 -7.37 19.71 6.52
N ALA A 21 -6.35 19.07 5.93
CA ALA A 21 -5.85 19.40 4.60
C ALA A 21 -6.88 19.05 3.51
N ALA A 22 -7.49 17.85 3.59
CA ALA A 22 -8.55 17.43 2.68
C ALA A 22 -9.78 18.36 2.74
N GLY A 23 -10.20 18.77 3.95
CA GLY A 23 -11.30 19.72 4.12
C GLY A 23 -10.99 21.12 3.58
N ARG A 24 -9.73 21.58 3.68
CA ARG A 24 -9.29 22.86 3.09
C ARG A 24 -9.20 22.79 1.58
N ALA A 25 -8.66 21.71 1.02
CA ALA A 25 -8.60 21.47 -0.42
C ALA A 25 -10.01 21.42 -1.03
N GLY A 26 -10.94 20.71 -0.40
CA GLY A 26 -12.34 20.68 -0.85
C GLY A 26 -13.02 22.04 -0.86
N ARG A 27 -12.74 22.90 0.14
CA ARG A 27 -13.26 24.29 0.18
C ARG A 27 -12.66 25.16 -0.92
N LEU A 28 -11.37 25.04 -1.21
CA LEU A 28 -10.72 25.79 -2.29
C LEU A 28 -11.25 25.36 -3.66
N VAL A 29 -11.45 24.06 -3.89
CA VAL A 29 -12.06 23.55 -5.13
C VAL A 29 -13.49 24.08 -5.29
N ASN A 30 -14.29 24.11 -4.22
CA ASN A 30 -15.64 24.71 -4.28
C ASN A 30 -15.61 26.21 -4.56
N GLN A 31 -14.64 26.95 -4.00
CA GLN A 31 -14.49 28.39 -4.28
C GLN A 31 -14.02 28.63 -5.72
N LEU A 32 -13.17 27.77 -6.26
CA LEU A 32 -12.75 27.79 -7.66
C LEU A 32 -13.91 27.44 -8.60
N GLU A 33 -14.70 26.40 -8.30
CA GLU A 33 -15.91 26.07 -9.06
C GLU A 33 -16.87 27.27 -9.08
N ALA A 34 -17.13 27.89 -7.92
CA ALA A 34 -17.99 29.07 -7.83
C ALA A 34 -17.41 30.28 -8.60
N SER A 35 -16.12 30.55 -8.47
CA SER A 35 -15.45 31.68 -9.13
C SER A 35 -15.38 31.50 -10.65
N VAL A 36 -15.15 30.27 -11.15
CA VAL A 36 -15.18 29.94 -12.58
C VAL A 36 -16.60 30.07 -13.14
N MET A 37 -17.63 29.66 -12.40
CA MET A 37 -19.03 29.84 -12.81
C MET A 37 -19.47 31.30 -12.84
N GLN A 38 -18.85 32.17 -12.04
CA GLN A 38 -19.13 33.62 -12.01
C GLN A 38 -18.23 34.44 -12.94
N SER A 39 -17.22 33.84 -13.59
CA SER A 39 -16.30 34.56 -14.47
C SER A 39 -16.93 34.91 -15.83
N SER A 40 -16.85 36.19 -16.23
CA SER A 40 -17.43 36.68 -17.49
C SER A 40 -16.68 36.24 -18.76
N ILE A 41 -15.48 35.64 -18.63
CA ILE A 41 -14.76 34.96 -19.74
C ILE A 41 -15.57 33.78 -20.26
N LEU A 42 -16.30 33.16 -19.34
CA LEU A 42 -17.35 32.22 -19.64
C LEU A 42 -18.69 33.01 -19.72
N ALA A 43 -18.88 33.99 -20.60
CA ALA A 43 -20.23 34.55 -20.84
C ALA A 43 -20.91 33.99 -22.11
N SER A 44 -20.13 33.42 -23.03
CA SER A 44 -20.58 33.08 -24.39
C SER A 44 -21.13 31.65 -24.59
N VAL A 45 -21.06 30.78 -23.58
CA VAL A 45 -21.43 29.36 -23.68
C VAL A 45 -22.51 29.06 -22.64
N PRO A 46 -23.58 28.33 -22.98
CA PRO A 46 -24.67 28.07 -22.05
C PRO A 46 -24.18 27.42 -20.75
N PHE A 47 -24.69 27.91 -19.62
CA PHE A 47 -24.32 27.49 -18.27
C PHE A 47 -24.39 25.96 -18.06
N VAL A 48 -25.32 25.29 -18.77
CA VAL A 48 -25.53 23.84 -18.74
C VAL A 48 -24.30 23.07 -19.23
N TYR A 49 -23.67 23.50 -20.34
CA TYR A 49 -22.52 22.80 -20.92
C TYR A 49 -21.27 22.90 -20.05
N ARG A 50 -21.09 24.02 -19.33
CA ARG A 50 -19.96 24.19 -18.41
C ARG A 50 -20.10 23.40 -17.14
N ARG A 51 -21.32 23.31 -16.61
CA ARG A 51 -21.60 22.46 -15.46
C ARG A 51 -21.33 21.00 -15.80
N LEU A 52 -21.73 20.57 -17.00
CA LEU A 52 -21.44 19.22 -17.50
C LEU A 52 -19.92 19.01 -17.64
N GLY A 53 -19.21 19.97 -18.25
CA GLY A 53 -17.75 19.92 -18.40
C GLY A 53 -16.99 19.82 -17.08
N MET A 54 -17.31 20.67 -16.11
CA MET A 54 -16.73 20.60 -14.76
C MET A 54 -17.04 19.28 -14.07
N GLN A 55 -18.27 18.79 -14.19
CA GLN A 55 -18.68 17.52 -13.59
C GLN A 55 -17.94 16.33 -14.22
N THR A 56 -17.73 16.35 -15.55
CA THR A 56 -16.94 15.31 -16.24
C THR A 56 -15.46 15.35 -15.84
N VAL A 57 -14.86 16.54 -15.71
CA VAL A 57 -13.47 16.68 -15.26
C VAL A 57 -13.31 16.19 -13.82
N LYS A 58 -14.26 16.54 -12.94
CA LYS A 58 -14.28 16.07 -11.55
C LYS A 58 -14.42 14.55 -11.47
N LEU A 59 -15.29 13.97 -12.30
CA LEU A 59 -15.46 12.51 -12.39
C LEU A 59 -14.18 11.83 -12.86
N MET A 60 -13.54 12.33 -13.92
CA MET A 60 -12.29 11.79 -14.45
C MET A 60 -11.15 11.89 -13.43
N LEU A 61 -11.07 13.01 -12.70
CA LEU A 61 -10.08 13.19 -11.64
C LEU A 61 -10.28 12.19 -10.49
N LEU A 62 -11.53 12.02 -10.04
CA LEU A 62 -11.86 11.04 -9.00
C LEU A 62 -11.56 9.61 -9.45
N LEU A 63 -11.88 9.28 -10.71
CA LEU A 63 -11.60 7.97 -11.28
C LEU A 63 -10.10 7.69 -11.36
N ALA A 64 -9.30 8.68 -11.76
CA ALA A 64 -7.85 8.56 -11.81
C ALA A 64 -7.25 8.33 -10.41
N VAL A 65 -7.68 9.11 -9.41
CA VAL A 65 -7.23 8.95 -8.02
C VAL A 65 -7.63 7.59 -7.47
N ALA A 66 -8.87 7.15 -7.71
CA ALA A 66 -9.35 5.84 -7.29
C ALA A 66 -8.57 4.69 -7.93
N SER A 67 -8.26 4.80 -9.23
CA SER A 67 -7.46 3.82 -9.95
C SER A 67 -6.06 3.67 -9.32
N VAL A 68 -5.36 4.78 -9.09
CA VAL A 68 -4.03 4.75 -8.44
C VAL A 68 -4.10 4.13 -7.04
N ALA A 69 -5.10 4.52 -6.24
CA ALA A 69 -5.29 3.95 -4.91
C ALA A 69 -5.56 2.43 -4.95
N PHE A 70 -6.30 1.97 -5.95
CA PHE A 70 -6.58 0.56 -6.16
C PHE A 70 -5.31 -0.23 -6.53
N PHE A 71 -4.49 0.28 -7.44
CA PHE A 71 -3.19 -0.32 -7.76
C PHE A 71 -2.26 -0.37 -6.56
N LEU A 72 -2.20 0.69 -5.74
CA LEU A 72 -1.42 0.70 -4.51
C LEU A 72 -1.91 -0.34 -3.50
N ALA A 73 -3.23 -0.50 -3.36
CA ALA A 73 -3.82 -1.51 -2.49
C ALA A 73 -3.44 -2.92 -2.95
N ILE A 74 -3.59 -3.22 -4.24
CA ILE A 74 -3.18 -4.51 -4.81
C ILE A 74 -1.68 -4.73 -4.64
N GLY A 75 -0.85 -3.71 -4.92
CA GLY A 75 0.60 -3.79 -4.77
C GLY A 75 1.02 -4.09 -3.33
N MET A 76 0.36 -3.47 -2.34
CA MET A 76 0.60 -3.76 -0.92
C MET A 76 0.20 -5.17 -0.54
N VAL A 77 -0.94 -5.66 -1.03
CA VAL A 77 -1.34 -7.06 -0.81
C VAL A 77 -0.33 -8.01 -1.45
N ALA A 78 0.10 -7.75 -2.69
CA ALA A 78 1.11 -8.56 -3.37
C ALA A 78 2.44 -8.59 -2.59
N LEU A 79 2.94 -7.43 -2.18
CA LEU A 79 4.15 -7.34 -1.35
C LEU A 79 3.99 -8.09 -0.03
N TRP A 80 2.83 -7.98 0.62
CA TRP A 80 2.55 -8.69 1.86
C TRP A 80 2.53 -10.21 1.64
N THR A 81 1.91 -10.69 0.55
CA THR A 81 1.90 -12.12 0.22
C THR A 81 3.30 -12.65 -0.08
N ILE A 82 4.13 -11.88 -0.79
CA ILE A 82 5.53 -12.24 -1.08
C ILE A 82 6.37 -12.24 0.20
N ALA A 83 6.15 -11.27 1.09
CA ALA A 83 6.83 -11.23 2.38
C ALA A 83 6.37 -12.35 3.34
N ALA A 84 5.11 -12.80 3.21
CA ALA A 84 4.55 -13.89 3.99
C ALA A 84 4.96 -15.27 3.46
N LEU A 85 5.50 -15.36 2.24
CA LEU A 85 6.12 -16.60 1.78
C LEU A 85 7.31 -16.89 2.69
N PRO A 86 7.36 -18.09 3.31
CA PRO A 86 8.53 -18.47 4.07
C PRO A 86 9.71 -18.46 3.11
N ILE A 87 10.67 -17.56 3.37
CA ILE A 87 11.96 -17.60 2.70
C ILE A 87 12.50 -18.98 3.03
N LYS A 88 12.46 -19.89 2.04
CA LYS A 88 13.26 -21.11 2.07
C LYS A 88 14.70 -20.62 2.00
N SER A 89 15.20 -20.20 3.15
CA SER A 89 16.62 -20.23 3.41
C SER A 89 16.90 -21.71 3.39
N ASP A 90 17.24 -22.23 2.20
CA ASP A 90 17.96 -23.48 2.05
C ASP A 90 19.28 -23.25 2.79
N ARG A 91 19.18 -23.26 4.12
CA ARG A 91 20.27 -23.01 5.03
C ARG A 91 21.20 -24.15 4.74
N GLN A 92 22.23 -23.85 3.97
CA GLN A 92 23.15 -24.87 3.56
C GLN A 92 23.71 -25.50 4.83
N PRO A 93 23.82 -26.83 4.87
CA PRO A 93 24.42 -27.50 6.00
C PRO A 93 25.81 -26.93 6.23
N ARG A 94 26.09 -26.65 7.50
CA ARG A 94 27.47 -26.48 7.97
C ARG A 94 28.06 -27.86 8.18
N ILE A 95 29.38 -27.94 8.11
CA ILE A 95 30.18 -29.18 8.17
C ILE A 95 29.86 -30.08 9.39
N TYR A 96 29.36 -29.49 10.48
CA TYR A 96 29.01 -30.19 11.72
C TYR A 96 27.51 -30.53 11.84
N GLU A 97 26.68 -30.08 10.91
CA GLU A 97 25.23 -30.29 10.93
C GLU A 97 24.85 -31.58 10.17
N VAL A 98 25.43 -32.71 10.57
CA VAL A 98 25.29 -34.04 9.93
C VAL A 98 23.83 -34.52 9.87
N SER A 99 22.97 -34.05 10.78
CA SER A 99 21.53 -34.36 10.82
C SER A 99 20.70 -33.63 9.75
N HIS A 100 21.30 -32.71 9.01
CA HIS A 100 20.60 -31.94 7.98
C HIS A 100 20.41 -32.79 6.72
N PRO A 101 19.19 -32.94 6.17
CA PRO A 101 18.93 -33.79 4.99
C PRO A 101 19.77 -33.48 3.74
N GLN A 102 20.35 -32.28 3.63
CA GLN A 102 21.24 -31.91 2.52
C GLN A 102 22.73 -32.03 2.86
N HIS A 103 23.10 -32.53 4.04
CA HIS A 103 24.52 -32.58 4.44
C HIS A 103 25.29 -33.60 3.61
N GLN A 104 24.70 -34.76 3.36
CA GLN A 104 25.31 -35.81 2.53
C GLN A 104 25.49 -35.37 1.07
N SER A 105 24.54 -34.59 0.51
CA SER A 105 24.68 -34.09 -0.85
C SER A 105 25.71 -32.98 -1.00
N LYS A 106 26.01 -32.25 0.08
CA LYS A 106 26.98 -31.13 0.07
C LYS A 106 28.40 -31.55 0.47
N TYR A 107 28.53 -32.49 1.41
CA TYR A 107 29.81 -33.00 1.91
C TYR A 107 29.87 -34.53 1.75
N PRO A 108 29.79 -35.06 0.52
CA PRO A 108 29.80 -36.50 0.28
C PRO A 108 31.08 -37.17 0.78
N GLU A 109 32.19 -36.43 0.85
CA GLU A 109 33.49 -36.90 1.32
C GLU A 109 33.52 -37.27 2.81
N MET A 110 32.53 -36.84 3.59
CA MET A 110 32.39 -37.17 5.01
C MET A 110 31.56 -38.43 5.27
N TYR A 111 31.11 -39.11 4.20
CA TYR A 111 30.30 -40.30 4.28
C TYR A 111 30.97 -41.45 3.55
N ASP A 112 30.79 -42.66 4.06
CA ASP A 112 31.20 -43.87 3.38
C ASP A 112 30.21 -44.24 2.25
N ASP A 113 30.52 -45.30 1.51
CA ASP A 113 29.68 -45.80 0.41
C ASP A 113 28.26 -46.22 0.85
N ASN A 114 28.06 -46.43 2.17
CA ASN A 114 26.78 -46.78 2.76
C ASN A 114 26.01 -45.54 3.30
N GLY A 115 26.60 -44.35 3.20
CA GLY A 115 26.02 -43.10 3.72
C GLY A 115 26.16 -42.91 5.22
N SER A 116 27.06 -43.65 5.88
CA SER A 116 27.43 -43.44 7.29
C SER A 116 28.49 -42.34 7.40
N PRO A 117 28.45 -41.47 8.43
CA PRO A 117 29.53 -40.51 8.68
C PRO A 117 30.84 -41.23 9.00
N THR A 118 31.94 -40.83 8.36
CA THR A 118 33.31 -41.36 8.59
C THR A 118 34.05 -40.65 9.72
#